data_AF-A0A356W0Z9-F1
#
_entry.id   AF-A0A356W0Z9-F1
#
_cell.length_a   1.000
_cell.length_b   1.000
_cell.length_c   1.000
_cell.angle_alpha   90.00
_cell.angle_beta   90.00
_cell.angle_gamma   90.00
#
_symmetry.space_group_name_H-M   'P 1'
#
loop_
_entity.id
_entity.type
_entity.pdbx_description
1 polymer ?
#
loop_
_entity_poly.entity_id
_entity_poly.type
_entity_poly.pdbx_seq_one_letter_code
_entity_poly.pdbx_strand_id
1 'polypeptide(L)' 'LIVAPPRTGKTVLLQNIASAIEENHPECYLIVLLIDERPEEVTDMRRTVKGEVVASTFDEPATRHVQVAEMVIEKAKRLV' A
#
# COMPACT_ATOMS: atom_id res chain seq x y z
N LEU A 1 -4.66 3.12 12.70
CA LEU A 1 -3.23 3.49 12.58
C LEU A 1 -2.39 2.40 13.23
N ILE A 2 -1.41 1.83 12.52
CA ILE A 2 -0.44 0.89 13.11
C ILE A 2 0.78 1.71 13.53
N VAL A 3 1.03 1.81 14.83
CA VAL A 3 2.23 2.48 15.36
C VAL A 3 3.32 1.43 15.53
N ALA A 4 4.39 1.57 14.75
CA ALA A 4 5.50 0.62 14.74
C ALA A 4 6.83 1.40 14.68
N PRO A 5 7.81 1.08 15.55
CA PRO A 5 9.16 1.63 15.41
C PRO A 5 9.82 1.18 14.09
N PRO A 6 10.87 1.88 13.62
CA PRO A 6 11.63 1.43 12.46
C PRO A 6 12.15 0.00 12.63
N ARG A 7 12.10 -0.81 11.56
CA ARG A 7 12.61 -2.20 11.51
C ARG A 7 11.90 -3.21 12.42
N THR A 8 10.66 -2.96 12.85
CA THR A 8 9.89 -3.91 13.68
C THR A 8 8.90 -4.78 12.88
N GLY A 9 9.13 -4.97 11.58
CA GLY A 9 8.30 -5.84 10.75
C GLY A 9 6.95 -5.26 10.33
N LYS A 10 6.79 -3.92 10.31
CA LYS A 10 5.59 -3.22 9.80
C LYS A 10 5.18 -3.75 8.42
N THR A 11 6.15 -3.92 7.52
CA THR A 11 5.91 -4.39 6.14
C THR A 11 5.32 -5.79 6.10
N VAL A 12 5.90 -6.73 6.87
CA VAL A 12 5.39 -8.11 6.99
C VAL A 12 3.99 -8.13 7.60
N LEU A 13 3.74 -7.29 8.62
CA LEU A 13 2.41 -7.17 9.20
C LEU A 13 1.37 -6.69 8.18
N LEU A 14 1.71 -5.68 7.38
CA LEU A 14 0.82 -5.17 6.32
C LEU A 14 0.56 -6.22 5.23
N GLN A 15 1.57 -6.99 4.85
CA GLN A 15 1.40 -8.11 3.92
C GLN A 15 0.45 -9.18 4.47
N ASN A 16 0.61 -9.56 5.73
CA ASN A 16 -0.28 -10.53 6.37
C ASN A 16 -1.73 -10.03 6.43
N ILE A 17 -1.93 -8.73 6.70
CA ILE A 17 -3.27 -8.13 6.67
C ILE A 17 -3.85 -8.18 5.25
N ALA A 18 -3.06 -7.80 4.23
CA ALA A 18 -3.47 -7.84 2.84
C ALA A 18 -3.86 -9.27 2.41
N SER A 19 -3.02 -10.26 2.68
CA SER A 19 -3.30 -11.67 2.36
C SER A 19 -4.53 -12.19 3.10
N ALA A 20 -4.72 -11.82 4.36
CA ALA A 20 -5.91 -12.22 5.12
C ALA A 20 -7.19 -11.61 4.52
N ILE A 21 -7.16 -10.35 4.06
CA ILE A 21 -8.31 -9.73 3.37
C ILE A 21 -8.57 -10.45 2.05
N GLU A 22 -7.54 -10.74 1.25
CA GLU A 22 -7.69 -11.44 -0.03
C GLU A 22 -8.32 -12.83 0.11
N GLU A 23 -7.95 -13.57 1.16
CA GLU A 23 -8.46 -14.92 1.40
C GLU A 23 -9.89 -14.91 1.96
N ASN A 24 -10.16 -14.03 2.93
CA ASN A 24 -11.42 -14.06 3.67
C ASN A 24 -12.53 -13.18 3.04
N HIS A 25 -12.14 -12.17 2.26
CA HIS A 25 -13.02 -11.17 1.66
C HIS A 25 -12.65 -10.89 0.19
N PRO A 26 -12.74 -11.88 -0.71
CA PRO A 26 -12.38 -11.74 -2.12
C PRO A 26 -13.26 -10.74 -2.89
N GLU A 27 -14.41 -10.37 -2.35
CA GLU A 27 -15.29 -9.32 -2.87
C GLU A 27 -14.73 -7.91 -2.66
N CYS A 28 -13.82 -7.72 -1.70
CA CYS A 28 -13.22 -6.42 -1.42
C CYS A 28 -12.24 -6.01 -2.50
N TYR A 29 -12.35 -4.76 -2.95
CA TYR A 29 -11.33 -4.15 -3.79
C TYR A 29 -10.14 -3.68 -2.92
N LEU A 30 -9.08 -4.48 -2.87
CA LEU A 30 -7.89 -4.18 -2.07
C LEU A 30 -6.93 -3.24 -2.82
N ILE A 31 -6.68 -2.07 -2.24
CA ILE A 31 -5.66 -1.12 -2.67
C ILE A 31 -4.60 -0.99 -1.57
N VAL A 32 -3.35 -1.21 -1.92
CA VAL A 32 -2.19 -0.92 -1.07
C VAL A 32 -1.46 0.29 -1.63
N LEU A 33 -1.52 1.41 -0.89
CA LEU A 33 -0.82 2.65 -1.22
C LEU A 33 0.46 2.77 -0.38
N LEU A 34 1.61 2.85 -1.03
CA LEU A 34 2.92 3.05 -0.40
C LEU A 34 3.47 4.43 -0.77
N ILE A 35 3.81 5.24 0.23
CA ILE A 35 4.33 6.60 0.05
C ILE A 35 5.64 6.72 0.81
N ASP A 36 6.66 7.28 0.16
CA ASP A 36 7.98 7.55 0.75
C ASP A 36 8.65 6.28 1.33
N GLU A 37 8.30 5.11 0.79
CA GLU A 37 8.87 3.82 1.18
C GLU A 37 10.01 3.41 0.24
N ARG A 38 10.81 2.43 0.66
CA ARG A 38 11.97 1.97 -0.12
C ARG A 38 11.57 1.12 -1.34
N PRO A 39 12.28 1.24 -2.48
CA PRO A 39 11.98 0.46 -3.69
C PRO A 39 11.94 -1.06 -3.48
N GLU A 40 12.80 -1.59 -2.61
CA GLU A 40 12.80 -3.01 -2.27
C GLU A 40 11.53 -3.44 -1.53
N GLU A 41 11.00 -2.60 -0.64
CA GLU A 41 9.76 -2.86 0.10
C GLU A 41 8.53 -2.77 -0.82
N VAL A 42 8.54 -1.83 -1.77
CA VAL A 42 7.51 -1.73 -2.82
C VAL A 42 7.53 -2.97 -3.72
N THR A 43 8.73 -3.42 -4.12
CA THR A 43 8.88 -4.61 -4.96
C THR A 43 8.39 -5.86 -4.23
N ASP A 44 8.70 -5.98 -2.95
CA ASP A 44 8.24 -7.08 -2.10
C ASP A 44 6.71 -7.07 -1.95
N MET A 45 6.10 -5.91 -1.69
CA MET A 45 4.64 -5.77 -1.61
C MET A 45 3.95 -6.17 -2.93
N ARG A 46 4.48 -5.74 -4.08
CA ARG A 46 3.94 -6.08 -5.41
C ARG A 46 4.00 -7.56 -5.74
N ARG A 47 4.94 -8.29 -5.16
CA ARG A 47 5.07 -9.75 -5.37
C ARG A 47 4.15 -10.54 -4.46
N THR A 48 3.88 -10.01 -3.27
CA THR A 48 3.16 -10.72 -2.20
C THR A 48 1.65 -10.47 -2.26
N VAL A 49 1.23 -9.24 -2.58
CA VAL A 49 -0.18 -8.83 -2.61
C VAL A 49 -0.74 -8.97 -4.02
N LYS A 50 -1.87 -9.66 -4.17
CA LYS A 50 -2.60 -9.84 -5.45
C LYS A 50 -3.54 -8.67 -5.77
N GLY A 51 -3.82 -7.82 -4.79
CA GLY A 51 -4.53 -6.55 -4.96
C GLY A 51 -3.75 -5.48 -5.75
N GLU A 52 -4.36 -4.30 -5.87
CA GLU A 52 -3.73 -3.16 -6.55
C GLU A 52 -2.67 -2.52 -5.64
N VAL A 53 -1.42 -2.52 -6.08
CA VAL A 53 -0.32 -1.87 -5.36
C VAL A 53 0.13 -0.60 -6.08
N VAL A 54 -0.21 0.55 -5.51
CA VAL A 54 0.20 1.88 -5.99
C VAL A 54 1.31 2.41 -5.08
N ALA A 55 2.38 2.96 -5.66
CA ALA A 55 3.51 3.44 -4.87
C ALA A 55 4.11 4.73 -5.42
N SER A 56 4.62 5.55 -4.51
CA SER A 56 5.57 6.63 -4.77
C SER A 56 6.73 6.46 -3.79
N THR A 57 7.88 6.02 -4.30
CA THR A 57 9.10 5.74 -3.53
C THR A 57 9.77 7.02 -3.03
N PHE A 58 10.69 6.91 -2.06
CA PHE A 58 11.34 8.07 -1.41
C PHE A 58 12.18 8.97 -2.33
N ASP A 59 12.51 8.51 -3.53
CA ASP A 59 13.24 9.26 -4.55
C ASP A 59 12.36 10.24 -5.33
N GLU A 60 11.04 10.13 -5.19
CA GLU A 60 10.07 11.05 -5.80
C GLU A 60 9.88 12.33 -4.96
N PRO A 61 9.57 13.48 -5.57
CA PRO A 61 9.32 14.71 -4.82
C PRO A 61 8.02 14.63 -4.01
N ALA A 62 7.93 15.36 -2.91
CA ALA A 62 6.73 15.38 -2.06
C ALA A 62 5.44 15.75 -2.81
N THR A 63 5.53 16.59 -3.85
CA THR A 63 4.38 16.92 -4.72
C THR A 63 3.84 15.69 -5.46
N ARG A 64 4.71 14.75 -5.84
CA ARG A 64 4.34 13.47 -6.44
C ARG A 64 3.61 12.60 -5.42
N HIS A 65 4.10 12.52 -4.18
CA HIS A 65 3.45 11.75 -3.12
C HIS A 65 2.01 12.20 -2.89
N VAL A 66 1.80 13.53 -2.77
CA VAL A 66 0.49 14.13 -2.59
C VAL A 66 -0.41 13.81 -3.79
N GLN A 67 0.08 14.05 -5.01
CA GLN A 67 -0.69 13.77 -6.23
C GLN A 67 -1.12 12.30 -6.32
N VAL A 68 -0.23 11.36 -6.04
CA VAL A 68 -0.52 9.92 -6.07
C VAL A 68 -1.56 9.56 -5.00
N ALA A 69 -1.43 10.08 -3.78
CA ALA A 69 -2.38 9.84 -2.70
C ALA A 69 -3.78 10.40 -3.05
N GLU A 70 -3.85 11.61 -3.61
CA GLU A 70 -5.10 12.24 -4.07
C GLU A 70 -5.79 11.42 -5.16
N MET A 71 -5.06 10.94 -6.16
CA MET A 71 -5.63 10.10 -7.21
C MET A 71 -6.18 8.78 -6.65
N VAL A 72 -5.47 8.16 -5.70
CA VAL A 72 -5.90 6.88 -5.11
C VAL A 72 -7.13 7.05 -4.23
N ILE A 73 -7.21 8.12 -3.43
CA ILE A 73 -8.40 8.36 -2.60
C ILE A 73 -9.63 8.70 -3.46
N GLU A 74 -9.46 9.47 -4.54
CA GLU A 74 -10.56 9.76 -5.48
C GLU A 74 -11.04 8.51 -6.22
N LYS A 75 -10.12 7.61 -6.57
CA LYS A 75 -10.49 6.30 -7.10
C LYS A 75 -11.29 5.48 -6.08
N ALA A 76 -10.81 5.40 -4.84
CA ALA A 76 -11.48 4.65 -3.77
C ALA A 76 -12.91 5.17 -3.50
N LYS A 77 -13.12 6.49 -3.50
CA LYS A 77 -14.45 7.12 -3.35
C LYS A 77 -15.43 6.79 -4.47
N ARG A 78 -14.94 6.46 -5.68
CA ARG A 78 -15.81 6.12 -6.82
C ARG A 78 -16.18 4.63 -6.87
N LEU A 79 -15.51 3.81 -6.07
CA LEU A 79 -15.81 2.37 -5.96
C LEU A 79 -16.91 2.08 -4.92
N VAL A 80 -17.39 3.11 -4.21
CA VAL A 80 -18.47 3.06 -3.22
C VAL A 80 -19.72 3.79 -3.68
#